data_AF-A0A5N1IP21-F1
#
_entry.id   AF-A0A5N1IP21-F1
#
_cell.length_a   1.000
_cell.length_b   1.000
_cell.length_c   1.000
_cell.angle_alpha   90.00
_cell.angle_beta   90.00
_cell.angle_gamma   90.00
#
_symmetry.space_group_name_H-M   'P 1'
#
loop_
_entity.id
_entity.type
_entity.pdbx_description
1 polymer ?
#
loop_
_entity_poly.entity_id
_entity_poly.type
_entity_poly.pdbx_seq_one_letter_code
_entity_poly.pdbx_strand_id
1 'polypeptide(L)'
;MKTISFLIKKLYFVLLWLLLGLGLFSCEPDPIEIDLPAHQPKLVIATQVAPEKYMLVQVSKSFSSLASNSDSLATDTTFMKSLVVEHALVQVTFNGRTETLQHLRNGLYMGANIVQYYGLTYTLFVRDSVSELECTAVTEMQAPTTFEKLEPEVIRTAKDTTVNLHFTIADQRPEKNFYLISLTGASRKNVIPWKGTRSVKSIQEQIILVNDDAMQQGRYSAKEKLTLGTSDSLVVTLTNISEPYYRYLELYRKSGNLMNQLTGEPINLPTNIQNGYGYFSAHNPTGEVFNLREW
;
A
#
# COMPACT_ATOMS: atom_id res chain seq x y z
N MET A 1 -59.27 10.17 54.47
CA MET A 1 -58.04 10.98 54.33
C MET A 1 -56.79 10.23 53.83
N LYS A 2 -56.67 8.89 53.91
CA LYS A 2 -55.47 8.16 53.45
C LYS A 2 -55.32 7.99 51.92
N THR A 3 -56.41 8.07 51.16
CA THR A 3 -56.41 7.85 49.70
C THR A 3 -55.89 9.05 48.90
N ILE A 4 -56.18 10.27 49.35
CA ILE A 4 -55.75 11.52 48.67
C ILE A 4 -54.23 11.70 48.75
N SER A 5 -53.61 11.38 49.90
CA SER A 5 -52.15 11.45 50.07
C SER A 5 -51.38 10.50 49.13
N PHE A 6 -51.96 9.33 48.81
CA PHE A 6 -51.34 8.37 47.91
C PHE A 6 -51.37 8.83 46.43
N LEU A 7 -52.48 9.44 46.00
CA LEU A 7 -52.62 10.02 44.66
C LEU A 7 -51.65 11.20 44.44
N ILE A 8 -51.47 12.05 45.46
CA ILE A 8 -50.54 13.19 45.36
C ILE A 8 -49.09 12.72 45.24
N LYS A 9 -48.67 11.68 45.98
CA LYS A 9 -47.30 11.12 45.87
C LYS A 9 -47.04 10.49 44.50
N LYS A 10 -48.02 9.78 43.91
CA LYS A 10 -47.91 9.26 42.54
C LYS A 10 -47.81 10.38 41.51
N LEU A 11 -48.56 11.47 41.68
CA LEU A 11 -48.52 12.61 40.77
C LEU A 11 -47.17 13.33 40.82
N TYR A 12 -46.60 13.55 42.00
CA TYR A 12 -45.24 14.11 42.15
C TYR A 12 -44.17 13.22 41.53
N PHE A 13 -44.30 11.89 41.67
CA PHE A 13 -43.34 10.95 41.07
C PHE A 13 -43.39 10.97 39.54
N VAL A 14 -44.59 11.04 38.96
CA VAL A 14 -44.77 11.16 37.51
C VAL A 14 -44.25 12.52 37.01
N LEU A 15 -44.52 13.60 37.73
CA LEU A 15 -44.06 14.94 37.35
C LEU A 15 -42.52 15.06 37.41
N LEU A 16 -41.89 14.41 38.39
CA LEU A 16 -40.44 14.35 38.54
C LEU A 16 -39.79 13.57 37.37
N TRP A 17 -40.38 12.45 36.96
CA TRP A 17 -39.93 11.69 35.79
C TRP A 17 -40.15 12.45 34.48
N LEU A 18 -41.24 13.21 34.36
CA LEU A 18 -41.50 14.06 33.20
C LEU A 18 -40.46 15.19 33.09
N LEU A 19 -40.10 15.82 34.21
CA LEU A 19 -39.07 16.86 34.27
C LEU A 19 -37.67 16.31 33.97
N LEU A 20 -37.36 15.09 34.43
CA LEU A 20 -36.09 14.41 34.15
C LEU A 20 -35.98 14.02 32.66
N GLY A 21 -37.09 13.60 32.03
CA GLY A 21 -37.14 13.29 30.60
C GLY A 21 -36.96 14.51 29.71
N LEU A 22 -37.50 15.67 30.11
CA LEU A 22 -37.34 16.93 29.37
C LEU A 22 -35.91 17.49 29.39
N GLY A 23 -35.12 17.16 30.43
CA GLY A 23 -33.72 17.60 30.54
C GLY A 23 -32.74 16.85 29.62
N LEU A 24 -33.11 15.67 29.10
CA LEU A 24 -32.24 14.84 28.27
C LEU A 24 -32.25 15.19 26.77
N PHE A 25 -33.22 15.99 26.32
CA PHE A 25 -33.34 16.40 24.91
C PHE A 25 -32.75 17.79 24.60
N SER A 26 -32.25 18.52 25.60
CA SER A 26 -31.88 19.94 25.45
C SER A 26 -30.38 20.21 25.31
N CYS A 27 -29.56 19.19 25.06
CA CYS A 27 -28.10 19.37 24.96
C CYS A 27 -27.51 18.68 23.72
N GLU A 28 -28.17 18.83 22.58
CA GLU A 28 -27.51 18.60 21.30
C GLU A 28 -26.90 19.95 20.88
N PRO A 29 -25.58 20.15 21.05
CA PRO A 29 -24.94 21.38 20.61
C PRO A 29 -25.10 21.53 19.10
N ASP A 30 -25.32 22.76 18.63
CA ASP A 30 -25.43 23.03 17.21
C ASP A 30 -24.23 22.43 16.46
N PRO A 31 -24.46 21.74 15.33
CA PRO A 31 -23.39 21.13 14.57
C PRO A 31 -22.39 22.22 14.17
N ILE A 32 -21.14 22.06 14.60
CA ILE A 32 -20.06 22.98 14.26
C ILE A 32 -19.86 22.92 12.74
N GLU A 33 -20.22 23.99 12.04
CA GLU A 33 -19.94 24.13 10.61
C GLU A 33 -18.43 24.33 10.43
N ILE A 34 -17.73 23.23 10.12
CA ILE A 34 -16.31 23.27 9.76
C ILE A 34 -16.23 23.57 8.25
N ASP A 35 -15.95 24.82 7.90
CA ASP A 35 -15.61 25.21 6.52
C ASP A 35 -14.19 24.71 6.19
N LEU A 36 -14.12 23.49 5.64
CA LEU A 36 -12.88 22.93 5.13
C LEU A 36 -12.69 23.40 3.68
N PRO A 37 -11.53 23.99 3.33
CA PRO A 37 -11.26 24.39 1.97
C PRO A 37 -11.38 23.18 1.04
N ALA A 38 -12.05 23.37 -0.10
CA ALA A 38 -12.24 22.31 -1.08
C ALA A 38 -10.87 21.80 -1.57
N HIS A 39 -10.57 20.53 -1.30
CA HIS A 39 -9.33 19.91 -1.73
C HIS A 39 -9.33 19.75 -3.26
N GLN A 40 -8.45 20.49 -3.94
CA GLN A 40 -8.23 20.31 -5.38
C GLN A 40 -7.60 18.93 -5.65
N PRO A 41 -8.22 18.06 -6.47
CA PRO A 41 -7.66 16.75 -6.78
C PRO A 41 -6.28 16.86 -7.40
N LYS A 42 -5.37 16.00 -6.96
CA LYS A 42 -4.04 15.81 -7.55
C LYS A 42 -3.90 14.36 -8.01
N LEU A 43 -2.95 14.13 -8.92
CA LEU A 43 -2.59 12.78 -9.32
C LEU A 43 -1.88 12.05 -8.17
N VAL A 44 -2.17 10.76 -8.06
CA VAL A 44 -1.54 9.84 -7.10
C VAL A 44 -0.87 8.74 -7.90
N ILE A 45 0.41 8.51 -7.61
CA ILE A 45 1.26 7.56 -8.33
C ILE A 45 1.68 6.43 -7.41
N ALA A 46 1.49 5.19 -7.86
CA ALA A 46 2.09 4.02 -7.25
C ALA A 46 2.82 3.21 -8.32
N THR A 47 4.01 2.72 -7.99
CA THR A 47 4.79 1.90 -8.91
C THR A 47 5.01 0.51 -8.38
N GLN A 48 4.95 -0.48 -9.26
CA GLN A 48 5.42 -1.83 -9.00
C GLN A 48 6.34 -2.25 -10.14
N VAL A 49 7.51 -2.80 -9.81
CA VAL A 49 8.41 -3.36 -10.81
C VAL A 49 8.47 -4.86 -10.64
N ALA A 50 8.17 -5.59 -11.71
CA ALA A 50 8.36 -7.03 -11.73
C ALA A 50 9.77 -7.35 -12.26
N PRO A 51 10.41 -8.44 -11.78
CA PRO A 51 11.73 -8.85 -12.25
C PRO A 51 11.79 -8.93 -13.78
N GLU A 52 12.84 -8.33 -14.34
CA GLU A 52 13.31 -8.52 -15.73
C GLU A 52 12.34 -8.19 -16.89
N LYS A 53 11.12 -7.68 -16.66
CA LYS A 53 10.13 -7.63 -17.75
C LYS A 53 9.30 -6.37 -17.87
N TYR A 54 8.81 -5.78 -16.78
CA TYR A 54 7.91 -4.65 -16.89
C TYR A 54 7.88 -3.77 -15.65
N MET A 55 7.73 -2.47 -15.89
CA MET A 55 7.34 -1.50 -14.88
C MET A 55 5.85 -1.24 -15.01
N LEU A 56 5.15 -1.29 -13.87
CA LEU A 56 3.76 -0.89 -13.74
C LEU A 56 3.70 0.43 -12.99
N VAL A 57 2.92 1.36 -13.54
CA VAL A 57 2.58 2.63 -12.91
C VAL A 57 1.07 2.69 -12.79
N GLN A 58 0.57 2.77 -11.57
CA GLN A 58 -0.82 3.04 -11.27
C GLN A 58 -1.02 4.56 -11.11
N VAL A 59 -2.00 5.10 -11.82
CA VAL A 59 -2.37 6.51 -11.79
C VAL A 59 -3.81 6.63 -11.29
N SER A 60 -4.00 7.37 -10.21
CA SER A 60 -5.32 7.69 -9.65
C SER A 60 -5.40 9.16 -9.23
N LYS A 61 -6.54 9.58 -8.67
CA LYS A 61 -6.80 10.92 -8.17
C LYS A 61 -7.00 10.88 -6.66
N SER A 62 -6.41 11.86 -5.96
CA SER A 62 -6.71 12.12 -4.56
C SER A 62 -8.12 12.70 -4.42
N PHE A 63 -8.77 12.44 -3.31
CA PHE A 63 -10.09 12.96 -2.99
C PHE A 63 -10.11 13.53 -1.56
N SER A 64 -11.05 14.44 -1.29
CA SER A 64 -11.30 14.96 0.06
C SER A 64 -11.95 13.88 0.93
N SER A 65 -11.72 13.90 2.23
CA SER A 65 -12.46 13.08 3.20
C SER A 65 -13.98 13.29 3.13
N LEU A 66 -14.42 14.44 2.63
CA LEU A 66 -15.84 14.80 2.43
C LEU A 66 -16.39 14.41 1.04
N ALA A 67 -15.59 13.78 0.17
CA ALA A 67 -15.97 13.57 -1.23
C ALA A 67 -16.95 12.39 -1.45
N SER A 68 -17.14 11.51 -0.46
CA SER A 68 -18.11 10.42 -0.54
C SER A 68 -19.26 10.67 0.43
N ASN A 69 -20.48 10.63 -0.09
CA ASN A 69 -21.71 10.73 0.71
C ASN A 69 -22.15 9.37 1.27
N SER A 70 -21.28 8.34 1.21
CA SER A 70 -21.59 6.98 1.65
C SER A 70 -20.97 6.71 3.01
N ASP A 71 -21.72 6.03 3.88
CA ASP A 71 -21.24 5.55 5.20
C ASP A 71 -20.07 4.55 5.09
N SER A 72 -19.78 4.06 3.87
CA SER A 72 -18.68 3.15 3.59
C SER A 72 -18.11 3.38 2.18
N LEU A 73 -17.03 4.16 2.13
CA LEU A 73 -16.19 4.39 0.94
C LEU A 73 -15.76 3.09 0.23
N ALA A 74 -15.53 2.01 0.99
CA ALA A 74 -15.05 0.74 0.46
C ALA A 74 -16.10 -0.01 -0.40
N THR A 75 -17.38 0.31 -0.22
CA THR A 75 -18.48 -0.35 -0.94
C THR A 75 -19.00 0.46 -2.14
N ASP A 76 -18.64 1.75 -2.23
CA ASP A 76 -19.01 2.59 -3.37
C ASP A 76 -18.08 2.34 -4.56
N THR A 77 -18.40 1.28 -5.31
CA THR A 77 -17.63 0.90 -6.51
C THR A 77 -17.66 1.96 -7.62
N THR A 78 -18.65 2.85 -7.64
CA THR A 78 -18.77 3.91 -8.65
C THR A 78 -17.80 5.04 -8.31
N PHE A 79 -17.77 5.46 -7.05
CA PHE A 79 -16.78 6.41 -6.57
C PHE A 79 -15.36 5.87 -6.72
N MET A 80 -15.09 4.62 -6.34
CA MET A 80 -13.75 4.03 -6.51
C MET A 80 -13.29 4.00 -7.97
N LYS A 81 -14.21 3.82 -8.93
CA LYS A 81 -13.90 3.90 -10.37
C LYS A 81 -13.63 5.32 -10.84
N SER A 82 -14.27 6.34 -10.25
CA SER A 82 -14.05 7.74 -10.65
C SER A 82 -12.67 8.27 -10.25
N LEU A 83 -12.04 7.66 -9.24
CA LEU A 83 -10.68 7.98 -8.80
C LEU A 83 -9.61 7.45 -9.75
N VAL A 84 -9.96 6.54 -10.66
CA VAL A 84 -9.00 5.93 -11.58
C VAL A 84 -8.77 6.83 -12.79
N VAL A 85 -7.52 6.92 -13.24
CA VAL A 85 -7.15 7.72 -14.43
C VAL A 85 -6.88 6.78 -15.61
N GLU A 86 -7.85 6.63 -16.51
CA GLU A 86 -7.76 5.75 -17.70
C GLU A 86 -7.10 6.43 -18.91
N HIS A 87 -7.05 7.77 -18.94
CA HIS A 87 -6.61 8.56 -20.10
C HIS A 87 -5.44 9.50 -19.75
N ALA A 88 -4.33 8.95 -19.29
CA ALA A 88 -3.09 9.69 -19.08
C ALA A 88 -2.02 9.38 -20.13
N LEU A 89 -1.26 10.42 -20.49
CA LEU A 89 0.06 10.26 -21.08
C LEU A 89 1.04 9.95 -19.95
N VAL A 90 1.58 8.73 -19.93
CA VAL A 90 2.55 8.28 -18.92
C VAL A 90 3.88 8.00 -19.62
N GLN A 91 4.92 8.74 -19.26
CA GLN A 91 6.23 8.66 -19.89
C GLN A 91 7.33 8.49 -18.85
N VAL A 92 8.29 7.61 -19.14
CA VAL A 92 9.49 7.44 -18.33
C VAL A 92 10.70 7.74 -19.20
N THR A 93 11.48 8.74 -18.78
CA THR A 93 12.71 9.15 -19.45
C THR A 93 13.92 8.65 -18.68
N PHE A 94 14.83 7.98 -19.37
CA PHE A 94 16.08 7.44 -18.84
C PHE A 94 17.11 7.33 -19.95
N ASN A 95 18.39 7.58 -19.64
CA ASN A 95 19.49 7.48 -20.61
C ASN A 95 19.25 8.25 -21.94
N GLY A 96 18.62 9.43 -21.86
CA GLY A 96 18.27 10.25 -23.04
C GLY A 96 17.15 9.67 -23.93
N ARG A 97 16.48 8.60 -23.50
CA ARG A 97 15.34 7.98 -24.18
C ARG A 97 14.07 8.19 -23.37
N THR A 98 12.94 8.37 -24.06
CA THR A 98 11.62 8.49 -23.45
C THR A 98 10.74 7.34 -23.92
N GLU A 99 10.31 6.50 -22.98
CA GLU A 99 9.38 5.41 -23.22
C GLU A 99 7.97 5.86 -22.79
N THR A 100 6.97 5.66 -23.64
CA THR A 100 5.56 5.92 -23.29
C THR A 100 4.92 4.61 -22.86
N LEU A 101 4.37 4.57 -21.65
CA LEU A 101 3.77 3.37 -21.10
C LEU A 101 2.41 3.12 -21.73
N GLN A 102 2.14 1.86 -22.02
CA GLN A 102 0.86 1.43 -22.57
C GLN A 102 -0.18 1.34 -21.47
N HIS A 103 -1.32 2.00 -21.67
CA HIS A 103 -2.48 1.81 -20.81
C HIS A 103 -3.00 0.37 -20.89
N LEU A 104 -3.22 -0.26 -19.74
CA LEU A 104 -3.83 -1.57 -19.64
C LEU A 104 -5.31 -1.44 -19.29
N ARG A 105 -5.60 -1.00 -18.07
CA ARG A 105 -6.95 -0.82 -17.49
C ARG A 105 -6.84 -0.29 -16.08
N ASN A 106 -7.93 0.24 -15.53
CA ASN A 106 -8.02 0.61 -14.12
C ASN A 106 -6.87 1.56 -13.71
N GLY A 107 -6.44 2.43 -14.64
CA GLY A 107 -5.34 3.37 -14.46
C GLY A 107 -3.97 2.71 -14.29
N LEU A 108 -3.82 1.44 -14.68
CA LEU A 108 -2.54 0.76 -14.76
C LEU A 108 -1.92 0.99 -16.14
N TYR A 109 -0.69 1.47 -16.14
CA TYR A 109 0.15 1.69 -17.30
C TYR A 109 1.39 0.80 -17.22
N MET A 110 1.80 0.21 -18.34
CA MET A 110 2.89 -0.76 -18.40
C MET A 110 3.95 -0.35 -19.41
N GLY A 111 5.22 -0.42 -19.00
CA GLY A 111 6.36 -0.30 -19.90
C GLY A 111 7.10 -1.64 -19.99
N ALA A 112 7.20 -2.22 -21.19
CA ALA A 112 7.87 -3.50 -21.43
C ALA A 112 9.35 -3.36 -21.81
N ASN A 113 9.77 -2.17 -22.27
CA ASN A 113 11.14 -1.88 -22.74
C ASN A 113 11.90 -0.95 -21.80
N ILE A 114 11.47 -0.85 -20.54
CA ILE A 114 12.18 -0.06 -19.52
C ILE A 114 13.36 -0.92 -19.05
N VAL A 115 14.38 -0.97 -19.91
CA VAL A 115 15.62 -1.73 -19.72
C VAL A 115 16.40 -1.12 -18.55
N GLN A 116 16.96 -2.02 -17.73
CA GLN A 116 17.35 -1.82 -16.34
C GLN A 116 18.77 -1.30 -16.22
N TYR A 117 18.95 -0.01 -16.54
CA TYR A 117 20.24 0.63 -16.42
C TYR A 117 20.46 1.10 -15.00
N TYR A 118 21.25 0.33 -14.26
CA TYR A 118 21.65 0.65 -12.89
C TYR A 118 22.48 1.94 -12.83
N GLY A 119 22.33 2.69 -11.75
CA GLY A 119 23.01 3.97 -11.53
C GLY A 119 22.50 5.10 -12.42
N LEU A 120 21.40 4.89 -13.17
CA LEU A 120 20.77 5.94 -13.96
C LEU A 120 19.55 6.52 -13.27
N THR A 121 19.33 7.81 -13.55
CA THR A 121 18.13 8.53 -13.17
C THR A 121 16.98 8.22 -14.12
N TYR A 122 15.84 7.87 -13.53
CA TYR A 122 14.56 7.69 -14.20
C TYR A 122 13.64 8.86 -13.85
N THR A 123 13.08 9.50 -14.87
CA THR A 123 12.15 10.63 -14.72
C THR A 123 10.77 10.22 -15.23
N LEU A 124 9.78 10.22 -14.34
CA LEU A 124 8.38 10.03 -14.67
C LEU A 124 7.73 11.37 -15.04
N PHE A 125 6.92 11.37 -16.10
CA PHE A 125 5.96 12.41 -16.43
C PHE A 125 4.59 11.77 -16.62
N VAL A 126 3.56 12.36 -16.00
CA VAL A 126 2.17 11.94 -16.14
C VAL A 126 1.29 13.16 -16.39
N ARG A 127 0.43 13.09 -17.40
CA ARG A 127 -0.63 14.08 -17.64
C ARG A 127 -1.94 13.40 -17.98
N ASP A 128 -2.99 13.65 -17.20
CA ASP A 128 -4.36 13.21 -17.49
C ASP A 128 -4.97 14.11 -18.55
N SER A 129 -5.35 13.56 -19.71
CA SER A 129 -5.94 14.33 -20.80
C SER A 129 -7.38 14.78 -20.54
N VAL A 130 -8.02 14.30 -19.46
CA VAL A 130 -9.39 14.67 -19.11
C VAL A 130 -9.42 15.79 -18.08
N SER A 131 -8.66 15.66 -16.99
CA SER A 131 -8.61 16.68 -15.93
C SER A 131 -7.50 17.71 -16.10
N GLU A 132 -6.61 17.52 -17.08
CA GLU A 132 -5.41 18.35 -17.31
C GLU A 132 -4.44 18.40 -16.11
N LEU A 133 -4.63 17.52 -15.13
CA LEU A 133 -3.68 17.36 -14.02
C LEU A 133 -2.41 16.71 -14.53
N GLU A 134 -1.27 17.18 -14.02
CA GLU A 134 0.05 16.66 -14.35
C GLU A 134 0.94 16.54 -13.12
N CYS A 135 1.85 15.57 -13.14
CA CYS A 135 2.87 15.40 -12.12
C CYS A 135 4.17 14.85 -12.74
N THR A 136 5.28 15.10 -12.04
CA THR A 136 6.59 14.55 -12.40
C THR A 136 7.21 13.88 -11.20
N ALA A 137 8.15 12.97 -11.43
CA ALA A 137 8.93 12.39 -10.35
C ALA A 137 10.30 11.94 -10.85
N VAL A 138 11.25 11.87 -9.94
CA VAL A 138 12.62 11.46 -10.24
C VAL A 138 13.06 10.42 -9.23
N THR A 139 13.72 9.37 -9.71
CA THR A 139 14.30 8.32 -8.88
C THR A 139 15.54 7.73 -9.55
N GLU A 140 16.32 6.96 -8.81
CA GLU A 140 17.53 6.31 -9.32
C GLU A 140 17.42 4.80 -9.11
N MET A 141 17.73 4.05 -10.16
CA MET A 141 17.76 2.59 -10.10
C MET A 141 19.06 2.11 -9.49
N GLN A 142 18.98 1.47 -8.32
CA GLN A 142 20.16 0.98 -7.61
C GLN A 142 20.77 -0.25 -8.28
N ALA A 143 22.07 -0.45 -8.05
CA ALA A 143 22.77 -1.65 -8.50
C ALA A 143 22.10 -2.92 -7.93
N PRO A 144 22.03 -4.01 -8.73
CA PRO A 144 21.34 -5.21 -8.33
C PRO A 144 22.06 -5.89 -7.17
N THR A 145 21.33 -6.74 -6.46
CA THR A 145 21.85 -7.59 -5.39
C THR A 145 21.22 -8.97 -5.52
N THR A 146 21.84 -9.99 -4.93
CA THR A 146 21.36 -11.37 -4.95
C THR A 146 21.47 -11.98 -3.58
N PHE A 147 20.66 -13.01 -3.33
CA PHE A 147 20.87 -13.85 -2.16
C PHE A 147 22.20 -14.60 -2.30
N GLU A 148 22.99 -14.62 -1.24
CA GLU A 148 24.10 -15.56 -1.14
C GLU A 148 23.61 -16.95 -0.74
N LYS A 149 22.56 -16.97 0.10
CA LYS A 149 21.90 -18.19 0.53
C LYS A 149 20.39 -17.98 0.53
N LEU A 150 19.65 -18.93 -0.01
CA LEU A 150 18.18 -18.92 -0.01
C LEU A 150 17.66 -20.35 0.06
N GLU A 151 17.22 -20.78 1.25
CA GLU A 151 16.82 -22.16 1.52
C GLU A 151 15.43 -22.21 2.17
N PRO A 152 14.41 -22.72 1.47
CA PRO A 152 13.11 -22.97 2.08
C PRO A 152 13.10 -24.31 2.82
N GLU A 153 12.56 -24.30 4.04
CA GLU A 153 12.20 -25.49 4.81
C GLU A 153 10.67 -25.58 4.84
N VAL A 154 10.10 -26.53 4.09
CA VAL A 154 8.64 -26.66 3.90
C VAL A 154 8.07 -27.67 4.90
N ILE A 155 7.08 -27.23 5.69
CA ILE A 155 6.36 -28.03 6.67
C ILE A 155 4.89 -28.08 6.26
N ARG A 156 4.42 -29.26 5.85
CA ARG A 156 3.05 -29.49 5.38
C ARG A 156 2.18 -30.06 6.49
N THR A 157 0.99 -29.48 6.64
CA THR A 157 -0.11 -30.06 7.44
C THR A 157 -1.31 -30.32 6.53
N ALA A 158 -2.34 -31.03 7.03
CA ALA A 158 -3.55 -31.30 6.26
C ALA A 158 -4.34 -30.05 5.83
N LYS A 159 -4.07 -28.89 6.45
CA LYS A 159 -4.78 -27.63 6.19
C LYS A 159 -3.89 -26.52 5.64
N ASP A 160 -2.63 -26.46 6.09
CA ASP A 160 -1.72 -25.33 5.81
C ASP A 160 -0.32 -25.79 5.41
N THR A 161 0.37 -24.97 4.60
CA THR A 161 1.78 -25.12 4.25
C THR A 161 2.59 -24.03 4.93
N THR A 162 3.39 -24.38 5.93
CA THR A 162 4.33 -23.43 6.54
C THR A 162 5.68 -23.53 5.83
N VAL A 163 6.26 -22.40 5.46
CA VAL A 163 7.61 -22.31 4.92
C VAL A 163 8.46 -21.53 5.93
N ASN A 164 9.51 -22.15 6.43
CA ASN A 164 10.57 -21.42 7.12
C ASN A 164 11.67 -21.10 6.09
N LEU A 165 11.79 -19.85 5.69
CA LEU A 165 12.78 -19.41 4.72
C LEU A 165 14.04 -18.95 5.45
N HIS A 166 15.18 -19.58 5.16
CA HIS A 166 16.48 -19.16 5.67
C HIS A 166 17.20 -18.46 4.53
N PHE A 167 17.57 -17.21 4.71
CA PHE A 167 18.29 -16.48 3.68
C PHE A 167 19.48 -15.72 4.23
N THR A 168 20.43 -15.44 3.37
CA THR A 168 21.57 -14.57 3.64
C THR A 168 21.78 -13.65 2.46
N ILE A 169 21.92 -12.36 2.77
CA ILE A 169 22.39 -11.34 1.85
C ILE A 169 23.77 -10.90 2.31
N ALA A 170 24.63 -10.60 1.35
CA ALA A 170 25.94 -10.01 1.62
C ALA A 170 26.08 -8.72 0.84
N ASP A 171 26.63 -7.71 1.51
CA ASP A 171 27.10 -6.50 0.88
C ASP A 171 28.50 -6.15 1.40
N GLN A 172 29.43 -6.00 0.46
CA GLN A 172 30.81 -5.61 0.72
C GLN A 172 31.11 -4.20 0.19
N ARG A 173 30.10 -3.54 -0.39
CA ARG A 173 30.26 -2.22 -0.96
C ARG A 173 30.39 -1.17 0.15
N PRO A 174 31.20 -0.12 -0.05
CA PRO A 174 31.45 0.89 0.98
C PRO A 174 30.27 1.85 1.16
N GLU A 175 29.42 2.02 0.14
CA GLU A 175 28.24 2.87 0.23
C GLU A 175 27.11 2.22 1.03
N LYS A 176 26.31 3.06 1.69
CA LYS A 176 25.14 2.61 2.44
C LYS A 176 24.03 2.15 1.50
N ASN A 177 23.60 0.90 1.63
CA ASN A 177 22.54 0.29 0.84
C ASN A 177 21.30 -0.05 1.67
N PHE A 178 20.19 -0.21 0.95
CA PHE A 178 18.88 -0.45 1.52
C PHE A 178 18.16 -1.52 0.71
N TYR A 179 17.57 -2.47 1.39
CA TYR A 179 17.06 -3.70 0.79
C TYR A 179 15.59 -3.88 1.07
N LEU A 180 14.89 -4.29 0.02
CA LEU A 180 13.53 -4.79 0.07
C LEU A 180 13.54 -6.26 -0.28
N ILE A 181 13.06 -7.09 0.65
CA ILE A 181 12.79 -8.50 0.42
C ILE A 181 11.27 -8.68 0.43
N SER A 182 10.70 -9.24 -0.64
CA SER A 182 9.28 -9.60 -0.69
C SER A 182 9.13 -11.11 -0.75
N LEU A 183 8.34 -11.66 0.18
CA LEU A 183 7.95 -13.06 0.21
C LEU A 183 6.49 -13.13 -0.20
N THR A 184 6.23 -13.67 -1.38
CA THR A 184 4.88 -13.69 -1.98
C THR A 184 4.42 -15.12 -2.20
N GLY A 185 3.36 -15.51 -1.49
CA GLY A 185 2.65 -16.77 -1.73
C GLY A 185 1.79 -16.71 -2.99
N ALA A 186 2.08 -17.55 -3.97
CA ALA A 186 1.29 -17.69 -5.19
C ALA A 186 0.57 -19.05 -5.25
N SER A 187 -0.74 -19.01 -5.47
CA SER A 187 -1.52 -20.20 -5.86
C SER A 187 -1.84 -20.11 -7.35
N ARG A 188 -2.01 -21.24 -8.06
CA ARG A 188 -2.47 -21.22 -9.47
C ARG A 188 -3.81 -20.49 -9.65
N LYS A 189 -4.58 -20.29 -8.58
CA LYS A 189 -5.82 -19.49 -8.57
C LYS A 189 -5.60 -17.97 -8.43
N ASN A 190 -4.38 -17.53 -8.10
CA ASN A 190 -4.02 -16.14 -7.75
C ASN A 190 -2.97 -15.52 -8.70
N VAL A 191 -2.57 -16.19 -9.78
CA VAL A 191 -1.72 -15.58 -10.80
C VAL A 191 -2.58 -14.56 -11.55
N ILE A 192 -2.39 -13.28 -11.21
CA ILE A 192 -2.90 -12.05 -11.86
C ILE A 192 -4.35 -12.17 -12.34
N PRO A 193 -5.35 -11.55 -11.69
CA PRO A 193 -6.72 -11.56 -12.20
C PRO A 193 -6.81 -10.72 -13.47
N TRP A 194 -6.41 -11.26 -14.63
CA TRP A 194 -6.58 -10.66 -15.96
C TRP A 194 -8.05 -10.59 -16.36
N LYS A 195 -8.98 -11.21 -15.61
CA LYS A 195 -10.42 -11.03 -15.77
C LYS A 195 -11.02 -10.30 -14.58
N GLY A 196 -11.77 -9.24 -14.89
CA GLY A 196 -12.34 -8.31 -13.94
C GLY A 196 -13.06 -8.97 -12.75
N THR A 197 -12.77 -8.44 -11.57
CA THR A 197 -13.66 -8.41 -10.40
C THR A 197 -14.28 -9.73 -9.99
N ARG A 198 -13.50 -10.60 -9.33
CA ARG A 198 -13.97 -11.47 -8.23
C ARG A 198 -12.85 -11.62 -7.20
N SER A 199 -13.12 -11.19 -5.97
CA SER A 199 -12.36 -11.40 -4.73
C SER A 199 -10.86 -11.68 -4.91
N VAL A 200 -10.03 -10.65 -4.71
CA VAL A 200 -8.61 -10.84 -4.43
C VAL A 200 -8.53 -11.67 -3.15
N LYS A 201 -8.41 -13.00 -3.25
CA LYS A 201 -7.87 -13.77 -2.14
C LYS A 201 -6.49 -13.17 -1.88
N SER A 202 -6.29 -12.65 -0.67
CA SER A 202 -5.08 -11.92 -0.29
C SER A 202 -3.87 -12.71 -0.77
N ILE A 203 -3.14 -12.15 -1.72
CA ILE A 203 -1.77 -12.58 -1.96
C ILE A 203 -1.09 -12.34 -0.62
N GLN A 204 -0.63 -13.43 0.01
CA GLN A 204 0.05 -13.30 1.28
C GLN A 204 1.46 -12.81 0.98
N GLU A 205 1.64 -11.51 1.14
CA GLU A 205 2.89 -10.81 0.94
C GLU A 205 3.47 -10.42 2.29
N GLN A 206 4.71 -10.82 2.55
CA GLN A 206 5.50 -10.33 3.65
C GLN A 206 6.66 -9.50 3.09
N ILE A 207 6.70 -8.23 3.49
CA ILE A 207 7.80 -7.33 3.17
C ILE A 207 8.78 -7.32 4.33
N ILE A 208 10.07 -7.40 4.04
CA ILE A 208 11.16 -7.25 4.99
C ILE A 208 12.05 -6.12 4.46
N LEU A 209 12.34 -5.16 5.33
CA LEU A 209 13.18 -4.01 5.04
C LEU A 209 14.47 -4.19 5.83
N VAL A 210 15.60 -4.16 5.15
CA VAL A 210 16.94 -4.30 5.76
C VAL A 210 17.80 -3.15 5.27
N ASN A 211 18.67 -2.63 6.13
CA ASN A 211 19.72 -1.69 5.74
C ASN A 211 21.06 -2.19 6.29
N ASP A 212 22.14 -1.55 5.88
CA ASP A 212 23.49 -1.96 6.29
C ASP A 212 23.73 -1.90 7.81
N ASP A 213 22.99 -1.06 8.54
CA ASP A 213 23.10 -0.97 10.00
C ASP A 213 22.68 -2.29 10.69
N ALA A 214 21.83 -3.09 10.04
CA ALA A 214 21.41 -4.40 10.51
C ALA A 214 22.39 -5.52 10.12
N MET A 215 23.41 -5.24 9.30
CA MET A 215 24.38 -6.23 8.86
C MET A 215 25.51 -6.43 9.87
N GLN A 216 25.94 -7.68 10.04
CA GLN A 216 27.12 -8.05 10.82
C GLN A 216 28.20 -8.52 9.85
N GLN A 217 29.36 -7.86 9.86
CA GLN A 217 30.49 -8.18 8.97
C GLN A 217 30.10 -8.21 7.47
N GLY A 218 29.24 -7.27 7.04
CA GLY A 218 28.76 -7.18 5.66
C GLY A 218 27.73 -8.25 5.28
N ARG A 219 27.09 -8.90 6.25
CA ARG A 219 26.10 -9.95 6.01
C ARG A 219 24.87 -9.76 6.88
N TYR A 220 23.72 -10.08 6.32
CA TYR A 220 22.48 -10.22 7.08
C TYR A 220 21.89 -11.60 6.81
N SER A 221 21.67 -12.34 7.89
CA SER A 221 21.08 -13.68 7.86
C SER A 221 19.82 -13.70 8.73
N ALA A 222 18.73 -14.22 8.18
CA ALA A 222 17.46 -14.32 8.89
C ALA A 222 16.73 -15.62 8.58
N LYS A 223 15.84 -16.01 9.52
CA LYS A 223 14.90 -17.10 9.36
C LYS A 223 13.48 -16.54 9.48
N GLU A 224 12.74 -16.59 8.39
CA GLU A 224 11.40 -16.03 8.30
C GLU A 224 10.36 -17.13 8.13
N LYS A 225 9.29 -17.06 8.92
CA LYS A 225 8.22 -18.05 8.88
C LYS A 225 7.02 -17.49 8.14
N LEU A 226 6.64 -18.14 7.05
CA LEU A 226 5.49 -17.79 6.25
C LEU A 226 4.48 -18.95 6.25
N THR A 227 3.29 -18.74 6.80
CA THR A 227 2.21 -19.72 6.72
C THR A 227 1.42 -19.46 5.46
N LEU A 228 1.76 -20.16 4.40
CA LEU A 228 1.06 -20.13 3.12
C LEU A 228 -0.16 -21.05 3.22
N GLY A 229 -1.34 -20.57 2.80
CA GLY A 229 -2.53 -21.42 2.69
C GLY A 229 -2.37 -22.50 1.60
N THR A 230 -3.38 -22.71 0.76
CA THR A 230 -3.29 -23.61 -0.40
C THR A 230 -2.43 -23.04 -1.55
N SER A 231 -1.36 -22.32 -1.24
CA SER A 231 -0.43 -21.78 -2.24
C SER A 231 0.48 -22.91 -2.74
N ASP A 232 0.72 -22.89 -4.05
CA ASP A 232 1.54 -23.92 -4.71
C ASP A 232 2.99 -23.45 -4.88
N SER A 233 3.22 -22.14 -4.78
CA SER A 233 4.50 -21.54 -5.06
C SER A 233 4.80 -20.40 -4.08
N LEU A 234 6.08 -20.23 -3.79
CA LEU A 234 6.63 -19.09 -3.07
C LEU A 234 7.54 -18.33 -4.03
N VAL A 235 7.26 -17.04 -4.23
CA VAL A 235 8.15 -16.13 -4.94
C VAL A 235 8.90 -15.33 -3.89
N VAL A 236 10.23 -15.38 -3.93
CA VAL A 236 11.08 -14.56 -3.06
C VAL A 236 11.86 -13.60 -3.94
N THR A 237 11.72 -12.31 -3.68
CA THR A 237 12.51 -11.29 -4.37
C THR A 237 13.37 -10.51 -3.40
N LEU A 238 14.54 -10.09 -3.87
CA LEU A 238 15.45 -9.17 -3.21
C LEU A 238 15.75 -8.02 -4.15
N THR A 239 15.68 -6.81 -3.62
CA THR A 239 16.01 -5.61 -4.39
C THR A 239 16.78 -4.62 -3.56
N ASN A 240 17.82 -4.03 -4.16
CA ASN A 240 18.43 -2.82 -3.64
C ASN A 240 17.54 -1.63 -4.05
N ILE A 241 17.13 -0.82 -3.08
CA ILE A 241 16.22 0.31 -3.27
C ILE A 241 16.86 1.59 -2.75
N SER A 242 16.41 2.73 -3.26
CA SER A 242 16.92 4.02 -2.79
C SER A 242 16.49 4.27 -1.34
N GLU A 243 17.34 4.94 -0.57
CA GLU A 243 17.03 5.33 0.81
C GLU A 243 15.69 6.06 0.96
N PRO A 244 15.35 7.04 0.09
CA PRO A 244 14.09 7.74 0.22
C PRO A 244 12.87 6.82 0.03
N TYR A 245 12.97 5.80 -0.83
CA TYR A 245 11.91 4.80 -0.99
C TYR A 245 11.85 3.81 0.18
N TYR A 246 13.01 3.42 0.73
CA TYR A 246 13.06 2.61 1.96
C TYR A 246 12.31 3.31 3.10
N ARG A 247 12.57 4.60 3.31
CA ARG A 247 11.91 5.42 4.34
C ARG A 247 10.40 5.54 4.09
N TYR A 248 9.98 5.71 2.83
CA TYR A 248 8.57 5.66 2.44
C TYR A 248 7.90 4.34 2.88
N LEU A 249 8.52 3.20 2.56
CA LEU A 249 7.97 1.88 2.91
C LEU A 249 7.94 1.65 4.43
N GLU A 250 8.95 2.12 5.16
CA GLU A 250 8.98 2.00 6.62
C GLU A 250 7.79 2.74 7.28
N LEU A 251 7.53 3.99 6.85
CA LEU A 251 6.41 4.78 7.34
C LEU A 251 5.06 4.22 6.88
N TYR A 252 4.98 3.76 5.64
CA TYR A 252 3.78 3.12 5.10
C TYR A 252 3.41 1.88 5.94
N ARG A 253 4.37 1.02 6.29
CA ARG A 253 4.13 -0.13 7.17
C ARG A 253 3.66 0.29 8.56
N LYS A 254 4.23 1.35 9.13
CA LYS A 254 3.81 1.89 10.44
C LYS A 254 2.37 2.40 10.39
N SER A 255 1.91 3.01 9.29
CA SER A 255 0.53 3.50 9.16
C SER A 255 -0.55 2.41 9.13
N GLY A 256 -0.19 1.17 8.75
CA GLY A 256 -1.11 0.03 8.74
C GLY A 256 -1.43 -0.56 10.11
N ASN A 257 -0.69 -0.18 11.15
CA ASN A 257 -0.91 -0.69 12.51
C ASN A 257 -2.06 0.06 13.18
N LEU A 258 -3.11 -0.68 13.58
CA LEU A 258 -4.34 -0.18 14.22
C LEU A 258 -4.07 0.76 15.41
N MET A 259 -2.97 0.55 16.13
CA MET A 259 -2.60 1.38 17.30
C MET A 259 -2.10 2.78 16.90
N ASN A 260 -1.45 2.94 15.75
CA ASN A 260 -1.01 4.26 15.26
C ASN A 260 -2.20 5.08 14.72
N GLN A 261 -3.27 4.41 14.28
CA GLN A 261 -4.52 5.08 13.86
C GLN A 261 -5.32 5.58 15.07
N LEU A 262 -5.17 4.93 16.24
CA LEU A 262 -5.82 5.33 17.50
C LEU A 262 -5.12 6.52 18.19
N THR A 263 -3.81 6.72 17.99
CA THR A 263 -3.04 7.81 18.61
C THR A 263 -2.92 9.07 17.73
N GLY A 264 -3.53 9.09 16.54
CA GLY A 264 -4.10 10.30 15.95
C GLY A 264 -3.18 11.29 15.24
N GLU A 265 -1.88 11.05 15.09
CA GLU A 265 -1.05 11.92 14.25
C GLU A 265 -1.12 11.48 12.78
N PRO A 266 -1.53 12.36 11.85
CA PRO A 266 -1.44 12.08 10.42
C PRO A 266 0.01 11.80 10.04
N ILE A 267 0.31 10.57 9.62
CA ILE A 267 1.64 10.22 9.12
C ILE A 267 1.76 10.82 7.72
N ASN A 268 2.54 11.89 7.60
CA ASN A 268 2.90 12.44 6.30
C ASN A 268 3.91 11.51 5.62
N LEU A 269 3.48 10.79 4.60
CA LEU A 269 4.36 9.90 3.83
C LEU A 269 5.25 10.74 2.92
N PRO A 270 6.58 10.50 2.89
CA PRO A 270 7.47 11.18 1.97
C PRO A 270 7.09 10.85 0.53
N THR A 271 7.30 11.80 -0.38
CA THR A 271 7.00 11.63 -1.80
C THR A 271 8.10 12.24 -2.64
N ASN A 272 8.40 11.63 -3.78
CA ASN A 272 9.20 12.23 -4.85
C ASN A 272 8.33 12.75 -6.02
N ILE A 273 7.01 12.71 -5.88
CA ILE A 273 6.06 13.22 -6.87
C ILE A 273 5.92 14.73 -6.69
N GLN A 274 6.28 15.49 -7.71
CA GLN A 274 6.02 16.92 -7.79
C GLN A 274 4.60 17.14 -8.35
N ASN A 275 3.83 18.02 -7.71
CA ASN A 275 2.42 18.28 -8.04
C ASN A 275 1.48 17.06 -7.92
N GLY A 276 1.81 16.13 -7.02
CA GLY A 276 1.00 14.92 -6.80
C GLY A 276 1.29 14.26 -5.45
N TYR A 277 0.80 13.04 -5.28
CA TYR A 277 1.06 12.20 -4.10
C TYR A 277 1.52 10.79 -4.50
N GLY A 278 1.97 10.01 -3.53
CA GLY A 278 2.44 8.65 -3.72
C GLY A 278 3.96 8.59 -3.90
N TYR A 279 4.46 7.59 -4.61
CA TYR A 279 5.90 7.42 -4.78
C TYR A 279 6.25 6.74 -6.10
N PHE A 280 7.21 7.31 -6.83
CA PHE A 280 7.78 6.73 -8.04
C PHE A 280 9.09 6.02 -7.70
N SER A 281 9.11 4.70 -7.82
CA SER A 281 10.32 3.90 -7.62
C SER A 281 10.70 3.15 -8.89
N ALA A 282 12.01 3.07 -9.15
CA ALA A 282 12.59 2.23 -10.18
C ALA A 282 13.58 1.29 -9.50
N HIS A 283 13.31 -0.01 -9.58
CA HIS A 283 14.12 -1.03 -8.92
C HIS A 283 14.00 -2.33 -9.71
N ASN A 284 15.05 -3.13 -9.75
CA ASN A 284 15.02 -4.42 -10.45
C ASN A 284 15.16 -5.56 -9.43
N PRO A 285 14.04 -6.20 -9.04
CA PRO A 285 14.11 -7.33 -8.13
C PRO A 285 14.79 -8.51 -8.80
N THR A 286 15.75 -9.12 -8.11
CA THR A 286 16.21 -10.48 -8.39
C THR A 286 15.40 -11.44 -7.52
N GLY A 287 15.17 -12.67 -7.95
CA GLY A 287 14.38 -13.58 -7.13
C GLY A 287 14.27 -14.98 -7.67
N GLU A 288 13.79 -15.86 -6.79
CA GLU A 288 13.58 -17.27 -7.06
C GLU A 288 12.12 -17.65 -6.83
N VAL A 289 11.65 -18.63 -7.61
CA VAL A 289 10.31 -19.20 -7.47
C VAL A 289 10.46 -20.64 -7.00
N PHE A 290 10.01 -20.90 -5.79
CA PHE A 290 9.95 -22.25 -5.23
C PHE A 290 8.60 -22.88 -5.55
N ASN A 291 8.60 -23.97 -6.31
CA ASN A 291 7.42 -24.82 -6.43
C ASN A 291 7.31 -25.67 -5.17
N LEU A 292 6.43 -25.29 -4.26
CA LEU A 292 6.31 -25.96 -2.97
C LEU A 292 5.89 -27.41 -3.13
N ARG A 293 5.15 -27.77 -4.20
CA ARG A 293 4.68 -29.15 -4.48
C ARG A 293 5.80 -30.17 -4.67
N GLU A 294 6.99 -29.72 -5.02
CA GLU A 294 8.15 -30.59 -5.26
C GLU A 294 8.91 -30.91 -3.97
N TRP A 295 8.47 -30.36 -2.84
CA TRP A 295 9.03 -30.54 -1.49
C TRP A 295 8.08 -31.30 -0.57
#